data_AF-A0A1H9LX06-F1
#
_entry.id   AF-A0A1H9LX06-F1
#
_cell.length_a   1.000
_cell.length_b   1.000
_cell.length_c   1.000
_cell.angle_alpha   90.00
_cell.angle_beta   90.00
_cell.angle_gamma   90.00
#
_symmetry.space_group_name_H-M   'P 1'
#
loop_
_entity.id
_entity.type
_entity.pdbx_description
1 polymer ?
#
loop_
_entity_poly.entity_id
_entity_poly.type
_entity_poly.pdbx_seq_one_letter_code
_entity_poly.pdbx_strand_id
1 'polypeptide(L)'
;MPFPTTIHSAVSPDAIRRASRLFSGDSRDCLHEIFQNARRADATRIAVDLTEREGCSLLHVRDDGCGIDDPAALLTLGHSGWGDDIARSEDPAGMGMFSLAGRTIEIQSFSPSAGTAWKVQIPADAWDSGAPLALGQGTIRWGTLISIEMPDDWKHGLHAAVADAARHFPLPVTLNGALLLREDFLKDARLVENACGCRIGVYDQDTDWQDGHRVNFHGHRVKCALPTVREETDGGGRWTVRIDIVDAPQIHLLLPARKEVIDNAALKALRDAAERILYKAIAARPDHRLPFSAWQRARELGVTLPQARSGLSIWRPQTADDCHGRSRRMIAPEGAMLIVPSLEPDIAQALALARGKPPIQDVQLVEAEDMLQGYAWYDDIPVIKDISFRIDRESTLHRYDDDMFLPADFACGLVDRITLDLTVGETGRADALRSVHFIEIPALVCRNGGWDIEEAIILATRDGGITPDRLGHMIYATLFCSSDDRDCDSWDTQSRSFGRDARQHAVQILLGEDAATLEAINMSAWDNLSWLIPLDRKIVIYAERGAITVDFLPN
;
A
#
# COMPACT_ATOMS: atom_id res chain seq x y z
N MET A 1 22.17 29.90 46.09
CA MET A 1 23.51 29.31 46.34
C MET A 1 24.46 29.87 45.27
N PRO A 2 25.73 30.17 45.56
CA PRO A 2 26.68 30.53 44.51
C PRO A 2 26.96 29.32 43.61
N PHE A 3 27.10 29.54 42.31
CA PHE A 3 27.46 28.47 41.37
C PHE A 3 28.87 27.93 41.67
N PRO A 4 29.15 26.66 41.32
CA PRO A 4 30.52 26.19 41.28
C PRO A 4 31.34 27.02 40.28
N THR A 5 32.63 27.20 40.54
CA THR A 5 33.54 27.90 39.61
C THR A 5 33.82 27.07 38.36
N THR A 6 33.74 25.74 38.47
CA THR A 6 33.91 24.80 37.37
C THR A 6 32.94 23.63 37.46
N ILE A 7 32.57 23.05 36.32
CA ILE A 7 31.87 21.77 36.20
C ILE A 7 32.72 20.79 35.40
N HIS A 8 32.47 19.49 35.50
CA HIS A 8 33.20 18.47 34.76
C HIS A 8 32.25 17.35 34.34
N SER A 9 32.59 16.61 33.30
CA SER A 9 31.80 15.44 32.91
C SER A 9 31.97 14.31 33.93
N ALA A 10 30.86 13.85 34.50
CA ALA A 10 30.82 12.78 35.50
C ALA A 10 30.54 11.41 34.85
N VAL A 11 31.08 11.21 33.63
CA VAL A 11 30.74 10.06 32.78
C VAL A 11 32.01 9.35 32.34
N SER A 12 31.99 8.01 32.33
CA SER A 12 33.11 7.26 31.76
C SER A 12 33.30 7.59 30.27
N PRO A 13 34.54 7.80 29.80
CA PRO A 13 34.82 8.08 28.38
C PRO A 13 34.28 7.01 27.42
N ASP A 14 34.14 5.76 27.89
CA ASP A 14 33.53 4.67 27.12
C ASP A 14 32.01 4.81 26.98
N ALA A 15 31.31 5.34 27.98
CA ALA A 15 29.88 5.60 27.89
C ALA A 15 29.58 6.77 26.95
N ILE A 16 30.42 7.81 26.92
CA ILE A 16 30.28 8.93 25.97
C ILE A 16 30.57 8.45 24.54
N ARG A 17 31.66 7.71 24.30
CA ARG A 17 31.94 7.12 22.98
C ARG A 17 30.83 6.19 22.48
N ARG A 18 30.18 5.44 23.38
CA ARG A 18 29.01 4.62 23.03
C ARG A 18 27.80 5.50 22.74
N ALA A 19 27.52 6.51 23.57
CA ALA A 19 26.44 7.47 23.33
C ALA A 19 26.61 8.19 21.97
N SER A 20 27.82 8.65 21.62
CA SER A 20 28.11 9.28 20.34
C SER A 20 27.99 8.34 19.12
N ARG A 21 28.04 7.02 19.32
CA ARG A 21 27.72 6.01 18.27
C ARG A 21 26.24 5.66 18.20
N LEU A 22 25.51 5.96 19.28
CA LEU A 22 24.11 5.66 19.47
C LEU A 22 23.20 6.81 18.98
N PHE A 23 23.72 8.04 18.96
CA PHE A 23 23.13 9.20 18.28
C PHE A 23 23.77 9.36 16.90
N SER A 24 22.95 9.58 15.88
CA SER A 24 23.43 9.73 14.50
C SER A 24 24.28 11.01 14.29
N GLY A 25 24.17 11.97 15.21
CA GLY A 25 24.74 13.30 15.06
C GLY A 25 24.00 14.16 14.02
N ASP A 26 22.87 13.70 13.50
CA ASP A 26 22.05 14.48 12.57
C ASP A 26 21.45 15.72 13.26
N SER A 27 21.44 16.83 12.52
CA SER A 27 20.76 18.07 12.84
C SER A 27 19.33 17.86 13.33
N ARG A 28 18.58 16.93 12.74
CA ARG A 28 17.19 16.63 13.10
C ARG A 28 17.07 16.06 14.50
N ASP A 29 17.82 14.99 14.79
CA ASP A 29 17.80 14.33 16.11
C ASP A 29 18.18 15.36 17.20
N CYS A 30 19.17 16.21 16.93
CA CYS A 30 19.59 17.26 17.87
C CYS A 30 18.50 18.33 18.09
N LEU A 31 17.90 18.85 17.01
CA LEU A 31 16.83 19.85 17.11
C LEU A 31 15.63 19.31 17.88
N HIS A 32 15.23 18.06 17.64
CA HIS A 32 14.13 17.42 18.38
C HIS A 32 14.42 17.35 19.88
N GLU A 33 15.63 16.95 20.29
CA GLU A 33 16.01 16.89 21.71
C GLU A 33 16.01 18.28 22.36
N ILE A 34 16.58 19.30 21.70
CA ILE A 34 16.61 20.66 22.23
C ILE A 34 15.19 21.21 22.36
N PHE A 35 14.33 21.01 21.36
CA PHE A 35 12.96 21.47 21.39
C PHE A 35 12.17 20.79 22.50
N GLN A 36 12.31 19.47 22.65
CA GLN A 36 11.67 18.75 23.76
C GLN A 36 12.13 19.27 25.13
N ASN A 37 13.42 19.58 25.31
CA ASN A 37 13.92 20.14 26.55
C ASN A 37 13.33 21.54 26.84
N ALA A 38 13.20 22.39 25.82
CA ALA A 38 12.51 23.67 25.97
C ALA A 38 11.06 23.49 26.42
N ARG A 39 10.32 22.52 25.85
CA ARG A 39 8.96 22.21 26.28
C ARG A 39 8.89 21.70 27.73
N ARG A 40 9.80 20.81 28.12
CA ARG A 40 9.90 20.30 29.51
C ARG A 40 10.23 21.40 30.51
N ALA A 41 10.89 22.46 30.06
CA ALA A 41 11.15 23.68 30.83
C ALA A 41 9.97 24.66 30.85
N ASP A 42 8.77 24.24 30.42
CA ASP A 42 7.56 25.05 30.33
C ASP A 42 7.72 26.32 29.46
N ALA A 43 8.57 26.25 28.43
CA ALA A 43 8.72 27.35 27.48
C ALA A 43 7.40 27.61 26.73
N THR A 44 7.18 28.88 26.37
CA THR A 44 6.03 29.31 25.55
C THR A 44 6.38 29.47 24.08
N ARG A 45 7.68 29.62 23.76
CA ARG A 45 8.19 29.72 22.38
C ARG A 45 9.64 29.26 22.27
N ILE A 46 10.06 28.96 21.05
CA ILE A 46 11.46 28.71 20.72
C ILE A 46 11.89 29.64 19.59
N ALA A 47 13.05 30.29 19.74
CA ALA A 47 13.68 31.07 18.70
C ALA A 47 14.95 30.35 18.21
N VAL A 48 15.02 30.13 16.90
CA VAL A 48 16.17 29.59 16.21
C VAL A 48 16.77 30.69 15.35
N ASP A 49 18.03 31.02 15.56
CA ASP A 49 18.72 32.07 14.80
C ASP A 49 20.05 31.53 14.25
N LEU A 50 20.36 31.92 13.02
CA LEU A 50 21.61 31.60 12.34
C LEU A 50 22.45 32.87 12.26
N THR A 51 23.68 32.81 12.78
CA THR A 51 24.63 33.92 12.65
C THR A 51 25.96 33.44 12.09
N GLU A 52 26.74 34.36 11.53
CA GLU A 52 28.14 34.10 11.18
C GLU A 52 29.05 34.90 12.10
N ARG A 53 30.08 34.24 12.65
CA ARG A 53 31.14 34.86 13.45
C ARG A 53 32.48 34.32 13.02
N GLU A 54 33.40 35.22 12.67
CA GLU A 54 34.81 34.88 12.38
C GLU A 54 35.00 33.77 11.33
N GLY A 55 34.06 33.65 10.38
CA GLY A 55 34.06 32.60 9.35
C GLY A 55 33.38 31.29 9.74
N CYS A 56 32.90 31.16 10.98
CA CYS A 56 32.10 30.03 11.46
C CYS A 56 30.61 30.37 11.48
N SER A 57 29.77 29.43 11.03
CA SER A 57 28.31 29.54 11.14
C SER A 57 27.87 29.03 12.52
N LEU A 58 27.03 29.79 13.22
CA LEU A 58 26.52 29.46 14.54
C LEU A 58 25.01 29.28 14.48
N LEU A 59 24.53 28.16 15.05
CA LEU A 59 23.12 27.90 15.30
C LEU A 59 22.80 28.26 16.75
N HIS A 60 21.91 29.23 16.94
CA HIS A 60 21.39 29.60 18.24
C HIS A 60 19.99 29.03 18.41
N VAL A 61 19.76 28.28 19.48
CA VAL A 61 18.42 27.84 19.90
C VAL A 61 18.14 28.40 21.27
N ARG A 62 17.09 29.21 21.36
CA ARG A 62 16.68 29.91 22.58
C ARG A 62 15.25 29.59 22.94
N ASP A 63 15.02 29.26 24.20
CA ASP A 63 13.68 29.14 24.77
C ASP A 63 13.42 30.23 25.82
N ASP A 64 12.17 30.36 26.23
CA ASP A 64 11.74 31.24 27.32
C ASP A 64 11.22 30.47 28.55
N GLY A 65 11.69 29.24 28.75
CA GLY A 65 11.31 28.40 29.88
C GLY A 65 11.96 28.80 31.21
N CYS A 66 11.86 27.90 32.20
CA CYS A 66 12.35 28.13 33.56
C CYS A 66 13.88 28.23 33.67
N GLY A 67 14.62 27.69 32.70
CA GLY A 67 16.09 27.62 32.73
C GLY A 67 16.60 26.42 33.52
N ILE A 68 17.88 26.46 33.91
CA ILE A 68 18.61 25.34 34.52
C ILE A 68 19.30 25.83 35.78
N ASP A 69 18.90 25.26 36.93
CA ASP A 69 19.44 25.62 38.24
C ASP A 69 20.84 25.05 38.50
N ASP A 70 21.07 23.78 38.15
CA ASP A 70 22.36 23.12 38.33
C ASP A 70 23.06 22.90 36.98
N PRO A 71 24.09 23.70 36.65
CA PRO A 71 24.86 23.52 35.41
C PRO A 71 25.54 22.15 35.33
N ALA A 72 25.84 21.48 36.45
CA ALA A 72 26.50 20.18 36.45
C ALA A 72 25.57 19.06 35.94
N ALA A 73 24.25 19.24 36.04
CA ALA A 73 23.25 18.30 35.52
C ALA A 73 23.36 18.11 34.00
N LEU A 74 23.87 19.10 33.26
CA LEU A 74 24.09 19.01 31.81
C LEU A 74 25.10 17.94 31.40
N LEU A 75 26.07 17.64 32.28
CA LEU A 75 27.22 16.78 31.99
C LEU A 75 27.22 15.48 32.79
N THR A 76 26.07 15.15 33.39
CA THR A 76 25.89 13.95 34.20
C THR A 76 24.91 13.00 33.50
N LEU A 77 25.43 11.88 32.97
CA LEU A 77 24.60 10.85 32.32
C LEU A 77 23.63 10.22 33.33
N GLY A 78 22.35 10.20 32.99
CA GLY A 78 21.30 9.58 33.81
C GLY A 78 20.80 10.41 35.00
N HIS A 79 21.28 11.66 35.17
CA HIS A 79 20.69 12.60 36.13
C HIS A 79 19.84 13.61 35.37
N SER A 80 18.54 13.36 35.30
CA SER A 80 17.60 14.32 34.72
C SER A 80 17.11 15.22 35.86
N GLY A 81 17.59 16.46 35.91
CA GLY A 81 17.18 17.44 36.96
C GLY A 81 15.72 17.89 36.87
N TRP A 82 14.86 17.11 36.20
CA TRP A 82 13.46 17.41 35.99
C TRP A 82 12.64 16.97 37.21
N GLY A 83 11.54 17.67 37.48
CA GLY A 83 10.63 17.30 38.57
C GLY A 83 10.07 15.88 38.40
N ASP A 84 9.67 15.26 39.52
CA ASP A 84 9.15 13.90 39.60
C ASP A 84 8.05 13.57 38.58
N ASP A 85 7.20 14.55 38.25
CA ASP A 85 6.08 14.37 37.32
C ASP A 85 6.55 14.23 35.86
N ILE A 86 7.57 15.00 35.43
CA ILE A 86 8.16 14.91 34.08
C ILE A 86 9.00 13.63 33.95
N ALA A 87 9.72 13.27 35.00
CA ALA A 87 10.50 12.03 35.04
C ALA A 87 9.61 10.79 34.87
N ARG A 88 8.42 10.79 35.48
CA ARG A 88 7.41 9.72 35.33
C ARG A 88 6.67 9.77 34.00
N SER A 89 6.41 10.97 33.48
CA SER A 89 5.65 11.22 32.25
C SER A 89 6.40 10.84 30.97
N GLU A 90 7.71 11.10 30.90
CA GLU A 90 8.40 11.12 29.59
C GLU A 90 9.68 10.30 29.52
N ASP A 91 10.07 9.64 30.62
CA ASP A 91 11.33 8.90 30.76
C ASP A 91 12.53 9.63 30.12
N PRO A 92 12.85 10.86 30.57
CA PRO A 92 13.97 11.61 30.03
C PRO A 92 15.27 10.91 30.46
N ALA A 93 15.79 10.07 29.57
CA ALA A 93 16.99 9.26 29.80
C ALA A 93 18.28 10.03 30.14
N GLY A 94 18.24 11.36 30.24
CA GLY A 94 19.41 12.21 30.55
C GLY A 94 20.47 12.22 29.44
N MET A 95 20.10 11.83 28.22
CA MET A 95 21.04 11.70 27.09
C MET A 95 20.92 12.81 26.04
N GLY A 96 19.89 13.68 26.11
CA GLY A 96 19.59 14.66 25.06
C GLY A 96 20.75 15.63 24.77
N MET A 97 21.49 16.05 25.80
CA MET A 97 22.69 16.89 25.65
C MET A 97 23.86 16.17 24.98
N PHE A 98 23.95 14.85 25.10
CA PHE A 98 25.00 14.06 24.44
C PHE A 98 24.77 13.90 22.94
N SER A 99 23.58 14.27 22.41
CA SER A 99 23.40 14.43 20.96
C SER A 99 24.34 15.50 20.38
N LEU A 100 24.77 16.47 21.20
CA LEU A 100 25.72 17.53 20.88
C LEU A 100 27.19 17.13 21.12
N ALA A 101 27.46 15.92 21.63
CA ALA A 101 28.82 15.49 21.95
C ALA A 101 29.76 15.58 20.74
N GLY A 102 31.01 15.98 20.98
CA GLY A 102 32.02 16.20 19.95
C GLY A 102 31.90 17.53 19.20
N ARG A 103 31.01 18.45 19.63
CA ARG A 103 30.86 19.79 19.07
C ARG A 103 31.30 20.87 20.03
N THR A 104 31.72 22.01 19.48
CA THR A 104 31.91 23.24 20.24
C THR A 104 30.55 23.89 20.50
N ILE A 105 30.14 23.98 21.76
CA ILE A 105 28.88 24.62 22.15
C ILE A 105 29.08 25.65 23.27
N GLU A 106 28.27 26.71 23.24
CA GLU A 106 28.09 27.65 24.32
C GLU A 106 26.68 27.49 24.89
N ILE A 107 26.54 27.35 26.20
CA ILE A 107 25.24 27.35 26.86
C ILE A 107 25.18 28.53 27.82
N GLN A 108 24.09 29.28 27.77
CA GLN A 108 23.68 30.21 28.81
C GLN A 108 22.32 29.77 29.33
N SER A 109 22.14 29.71 30.64
CA SER A 109 20.84 29.42 31.23
C SER A 109 20.60 30.30 32.47
N PHE A 110 19.33 30.64 32.72
CA PHE A 110 18.92 31.33 33.94
C PHE A 110 18.70 30.31 35.05
N SER A 111 19.17 30.60 36.26
CA SER A 111 18.86 29.81 37.45
C SER A 111 17.80 30.54 38.27
N PRO A 112 16.57 30.00 38.37
CA PRO A 112 15.55 30.53 39.28
C PRO A 112 16.03 30.63 40.74
N SER A 113 16.74 29.61 41.22
CA SER A 113 17.20 29.55 42.62
C SER A 113 18.34 30.51 42.95
N ALA A 114 19.22 30.81 41.98
CA ALA A 114 20.32 31.77 42.14
C ALA A 114 19.91 33.20 41.72
N GLY A 115 18.79 33.38 41.01
CA GLY A 115 18.32 34.67 40.53
C GLY A 115 19.24 35.33 39.49
N THR A 116 20.10 34.56 38.84
CA THR A 116 21.09 35.05 37.88
C THR A 116 21.40 34.01 36.82
N ALA A 117 21.96 34.44 35.69
CA ALA A 117 22.34 33.56 34.60
C ALA A 117 23.80 33.13 34.71
N TRP A 118 24.06 31.92 34.26
CA TRP A 118 25.40 31.35 34.11
C TRP A 118 25.68 31.06 32.63
N LYS A 119 26.96 30.88 32.32
CA LYS A 119 27.46 30.57 30.98
C LYS A 119 28.56 29.53 31.05
N VAL A 120 28.57 28.58 30.13
CA VAL A 120 29.66 27.62 29.94
C VAL A 120 30.00 27.47 28.46
N GLN A 121 31.29 27.35 28.17
CA GLN A 121 31.80 26.91 26.87
C GLN A 121 32.21 25.46 26.98
N ILE A 122 31.78 24.63 26.03
CA ILE A 122 32.13 23.21 25.96
C ILE A 122 32.81 22.97 24.61
N PRO A 123 34.15 22.99 24.55
CA PRO A 123 34.91 22.62 23.37
C PRO A 123 34.64 21.17 22.92
N ALA A 124 34.87 20.88 21.63
CA ALA A 124 34.64 19.56 21.06
C ALA A 124 35.43 18.41 21.76
N ASP A 125 36.64 18.67 22.25
CA ASP A 125 37.49 17.72 22.97
C ASP A 125 37.13 17.59 24.46
N ALA A 126 36.41 18.57 25.01
CA ALA A 126 36.06 18.59 26.42
C ALA A 126 35.03 17.54 26.83
N TRP A 127 34.23 17.03 25.88
CA TRP A 127 33.21 16.02 26.14
C TRP A 127 33.81 14.74 26.73
N ASP A 128 34.91 14.25 26.18
CA ASP A 128 35.54 12.96 26.57
C ASP A 128 36.72 13.11 27.54
N SER A 129 37.23 14.33 27.74
CA SER A 129 38.47 14.56 28.50
C SER A 129 38.28 14.56 30.02
N GLY A 130 37.07 14.83 30.52
CA GLY A 130 36.82 15.07 31.94
C GLY A 130 37.42 16.38 32.46
N ALA A 131 37.92 17.25 31.57
CA ALA A 131 38.53 18.52 31.95
C ALA A 131 37.51 19.46 32.63
N PRO A 132 37.92 20.23 33.66
CA PRO A 132 37.04 21.19 34.30
C PRO A 132 36.71 22.35 33.34
N LEU A 133 35.42 22.62 33.18
CA LEU A 133 34.85 23.69 32.38
C LEU A 133 34.51 24.87 33.27
N ALA A 134 35.06 26.03 32.96
CA ALA A 134 34.82 27.25 33.71
C ALA A 134 33.39 27.76 33.53
N LEU A 135 32.71 28.03 34.65
CA LEU A 135 31.44 28.74 34.64
C LEU A 135 31.68 30.25 34.69
N GLY A 136 31.10 30.95 33.73
CA GLY A 136 31.07 32.41 33.65
C GLY A 136 29.70 32.97 33.99
N GLN A 137 29.62 34.29 34.06
CA GLN A 137 28.35 35.01 34.20
C GLN A 137 27.63 35.05 32.85
N GLY A 138 26.38 34.59 32.83
CA GLY A 138 25.50 34.67 31.67
C GLY A 138 24.86 36.05 31.51
N THR A 139 24.30 36.30 30.34
CA THR A 139 23.68 37.60 29.99
C THR A 139 22.17 37.53 29.83
N ILE A 140 21.62 36.31 29.76
CA ILE A 140 20.18 36.11 29.59
C ILE A 140 19.41 36.40 30.89
N ARG A 141 18.12 36.70 30.76
CA ARG A 141 17.25 37.07 31.89
C ARG A 141 16.24 35.98 32.27
N TRP A 142 16.05 34.99 31.40
CA TRP A 142 15.14 33.85 31.54
C TRP A 142 15.47 32.82 30.45
N GLY A 143 14.99 31.58 30.60
CA GLY A 143 15.16 30.50 29.62
C GLY A 143 16.57 29.96 29.49
N THR A 144 16.81 29.24 28.40
CA THR A 144 18.12 28.72 28.00
C THR A 144 18.46 29.17 26.57
N LEU A 145 19.74 29.42 26.32
CA LEU A 145 20.32 29.69 25.01
C LEU A 145 21.45 28.69 24.77
N ILE A 146 21.32 27.88 23.72
CA ILE A 146 22.35 26.97 23.24
C ILE A 146 22.86 27.51 21.92
N SER A 147 24.16 27.80 21.83
CA SER A 147 24.83 28.20 20.60
C SER A 147 25.77 27.08 20.17
N ILE A 148 25.59 26.59 18.95
CA ILE A 148 26.31 25.44 18.41
C ILE A 148 27.14 25.93 17.23
N GLU A 149 28.43 25.65 17.25
CA GLU A 149 29.26 25.79 16.05
C GLU A 149 28.80 24.77 15.01
N MET A 150 28.25 25.25 13.90
CA MET A 150 27.64 24.39 12.90
C MET A 150 28.71 23.63 12.12
N PRO A 151 28.65 22.29 12.10
CA PRO A 151 29.48 21.52 11.20
C PRO A 151 29.02 21.69 9.75
N ASP A 152 29.93 21.46 8.80
CA ASP A 152 29.70 21.75 7.38
C ASP A 152 28.55 20.94 6.77
N ASP A 153 28.31 19.74 7.28
CA ASP A 153 27.23 18.84 6.87
C ASP A 153 25.83 19.39 7.24
N TRP A 154 25.71 20.14 8.33
CA TRP A 154 24.44 20.77 8.72
C TRP A 154 24.10 22.00 7.88
N LYS A 155 25.09 22.65 7.24
CA LYS A 155 24.85 23.86 6.43
C LYS A 155 23.86 23.59 5.30
N HIS A 156 23.85 22.37 4.76
CA HIS A 156 22.91 21.96 3.73
C HIS A 156 21.63 21.38 4.36
N GLY A 157 20.49 22.04 4.15
CA GLY A 157 19.19 21.51 4.57
C GLY A 157 18.73 21.84 5.99
N LEU A 158 19.51 22.58 6.81
CA LEU A 158 19.10 22.97 8.16
C LEU A 158 17.77 23.72 8.20
N HIS A 159 17.54 24.66 7.27
CA HIS A 159 16.25 25.36 7.18
C HIS A 159 15.08 24.37 7.06
N ALA A 160 15.24 23.33 6.23
CA ALA A 160 14.24 22.28 6.08
C ALA A 160 14.13 21.42 7.34
N ALA A 161 15.25 21.10 8.00
CA ALA A 161 15.25 20.35 9.26
C ALA A 161 14.54 21.10 10.40
N VAL A 162 14.77 22.41 10.55
CA VAL A 162 14.10 23.25 11.55
C VAL A 162 12.60 23.38 11.23
N ALA A 163 12.25 23.60 9.96
CA ALA A 163 10.85 23.65 9.52
C ALA A 163 10.13 22.32 9.78
N ASP A 164 10.78 21.19 9.48
CA ASP A 164 10.25 19.85 9.70
C ASP A 164 10.05 19.55 11.19
N ALA A 165 11.03 19.90 12.03
CA ALA A 165 10.97 19.74 13.48
C ALA A 165 9.89 20.62 14.12
N ALA A 166 9.66 21.83 13.59
CA ALA A 166 8.64 22.76 14.07
C ALA A 166 7.21 22.38 13.65
N ARG A 167 7.05 21.68 12.51
CA ARG A 167 5.75 21.50 11.85
C ARG A 167 4.66 20.93 12.76
N HIS A 168 4.98 19.91 13.55
CA HIS A 168 4.03 19.26 14.47
C HIS A 168 4.42 19.43 15.95
N PHE A 169 5.31 20.38 16.23
CA PHE A 169 5.75 20.70 17.58
C PHE A 169 4.69 21.56 18.29
N PRO A 170 4.42 21.34 19.59
CA PRO A 170 3.35 22.06 20.29
C PRO A 170 3.63 23.56 20.47
N LEU A 171 4.89 23.97 20.60
CA LEU A 171 5.26 25.38 20.81
C LEU A 171 5.52 26.11 19.48
N PRO A 172 5.24 27.42 19.39
CA PRO A 172 5.65 28.22 18.25
C PRO A 172 7.18 28.29 18.15
N VAL A 173 7.70 28.05 16.94
CA VAL A 173 9.14 28.12 16.62
C VAL A 173 9.37 29.21 15.58
N THR A 174 10.31 30.11 15.82
CA THR A 174 10.75 31.09 14.83
C THR A 174 12.13 30.73 14.27
N LEU A 175 12.37 30.99 12.99
CA LEU A 175 13.68 30.90 12.36
C LEU A 175 14.11 32.27 11.81
N ASN A 176 15.21 32.82 12.32
CA ASN A 176 15.69 34.18 12.00
C ASN A 176 14.58 35.23 12.17
N GLY A 177 13.83 35.12 13.27
CA GLY A 177 12.68 35.98 13.59
C GLY A 177 11.38 35.69 12.81
N ALA A 178 11.39 34.83 11.78
CA ALA A 178 10.18 34.46 11.05
C ALA A 178 9.47 33.27 11.70
N LEU A 179 8.16 33.37 11.96
CA LEU A 179 7.38 32.26 12.51
C LEU A 179 7.25 31.14 11.48
N LEU A 180 7.63 29.92 11.88
CA LEU A 180 7.51 28.73 11.04
C LEU A 180 6.07 28.19 11.03
N LEU A 181 5.70 27.52 9.93
CA LEU A 181 4.40 26.88 9.81
C LEU A 181 4.26 25.78 10.87
N ARG A 182 3.17 25.86 11.64
CA ARG A 182 2.73 24.81 12.56
C ARG A 182 1.41 24.23 12.06
N GLU A 183 1.31 22.92 12.05
CA GLU A 183 0.17 22.16 11.55
C GLU A 183 -0.24 21.13 12.61
N ASP A 184 -1.54 20.88 12.73
CA ASP A 184 -2.04 19.80 13.58
C ASP A 184 -1.65 18.46 12.95
N PHE A 185 -1.01 17.57 13.71
CA PHE A 185 -0.60 16.25 13.21
C PHE A 185 -1.80 15.41 12.74
N LEU A 186 -2.99 15.69 13.28
CA LEU A 186 -4.23 15.00 12.95
C LEU A 186 -5.14 15.79 11.99
N LYS A 187 -4.59 16.80 11.29
CA LYS A 187 -5.33 17.57 10.31
C LYS A 187 -5.93 16.66 9.23
N ASP A 188 -7.13 17.02 8.77
CA ASP A 188 -7.90 16.31 7.74
C ASP A 188 -8.39 14.90 8.14
N ALA A 189 -8.19 14.48 9.40
CA ALA A 189 -8.80 13.27 9.94
C ALA A 189 -10.33 13.34 9.87
N ARG A 190 -10.95 12.23 9.44
CA ARG A 190 -12.41 12.05 9.40
C ARG A 190 -13.04 12.07 10.79
N LEU A 191 -12.33 11.51 11.76
CA LEU A 191 -12.72 11.45 13.16
C LEU A 191 -11.47 11.59 14.02
N VAL A 192 -11.56 12.39 15.09
CA VAL A 192 -10.54 12.46 16.13
C VAL A 192 -11.19 12.18 17.47
N GLU A 193 -10.70 11.16 18.19
CA GLU A 193 -11.13 10.85 19.57
C GLU A 193 -9.91 10.78 20.50
N ASN A 194 -10.15 11.06 21.79
CA ASN A 194 -9.13 10.92 22.83
C ASN A 194 -9.21 9.54 23.49
N ALA A 195 -8.09 8.84 23.59
CA ALA A 195 -7.98 7.58 24.33
C ALA A 195 -6.54 7.33 24.78
N CYS A 196 -6.35 6.64 25.91
CA CYS A 196 -5.03 6.26 26.42
C CYS A 196 -4.04 7.43 26.54
N GLY A 197 -4.53 8.65 26.85
CA GLY A 197 -3.68 9.84 26.94
C GLY A 197 -3.22 10.39 25.58
N CYS A 198 -3.84 9.95 24.49
CA CYS A 198 -3.49 10.32 23.11
C CYS A 198 -4.72 10.86 22.38
N ARG A 199 -4.49 11.70 21.36
CA ARG A 199 -5.49 12.00 20.32
C ARG A 199 -5.29 11.02 19.18
N ILE A 200 -6.35 10.40 18.69
CA ILE A 200 -6.30 9.39 17.63
C ILE A 200 -7.16 9.86 16.47
N GLY A 201 -6.53 10.12 15.32
CA GLY A 201 -7.18 10.55 14.09
C GLY A 201 -7.35 9.38 13.12
N VAL A 202 -8.53 9.24 12.53
CA VAL A 202 -8.86 8.22 11.53
C VAL A 202 -8.96 8.84 10.14
N TYR A 203 -8.42 8.15 9.14
CA TYR A 203 -8.39 8.61 7.75
C TYR A 203 -8.99 7.55 6.83
N ASP A 204 -9.73 8.03 5.83
CA ASP A 204 -10.18 7.24 4.68
C ASP A 204 -9.31 7.67 3.50
N GLN A 205 -8.41 6.79 3.07
CA GLN A 205 -7.35 7.05 2.09
C GLN A 205 -6.34 8.14 2.53
N ASP A 206 -5.48 7.79 3.49
CA ASP A 206 -4.36 8.62 3.90
C ASP A 206 -3.28 8.70 2.81
N THR A 207 -3.05 9.89 2.25
CA THR A 207 -2.05 10.15 1.20
C THR A 207 -0.62 9.95 1.68
N ASP A 208 -0.34 10.19 2.96
CA ASP A 208 1.02 10.08 3.51
C ASP A 208 1.23 8.73 4.20
N TRP A 209 0.31 7.77 4.01
CA TRP A 209 0.41 6.42 4.56
C TRP A 209 1.78 5.78 4.32
N GLN A 210 2.37 6.00 3.14
CA GLN A 210 3.64 5.38 2.74
C GLN A 210 4.84 5.88 3.55
N ASP A 211 4.75 7.09 4.14
CA ASP A 211 5.81 7.66 4.98
C ASP A 211 5.97 6.84 6.29
N GLY A 212 4.88 6.25 6.78
CA GLY A 212 4.88 5.34 7.93
C GLY A 212 5.06 6.03 9.29
N HIS A 213 5.37 7.34 9.32
CA HIS A 213 5.49 8.17 10.51
C HIS A 213 4.12 8.51 11.12
N ARG A 214 3.47 7.51 11.72
CA ARG A 214 2.06 7.58 12.15
C ARG A 214 1.85 7.94 13.62
N VAL A 215 2.92 8.15 14.38
CA VAL A 215 2.84 8.59 15.79
C VAL A 215 3.68 9.84 16.00
N ASN A 216 3.10 10.87 16.60
CA ASN A 216 3.77 12.12 16.94
C ASN A 216 4.01 12.20 18.46
N PHE A 217 5.27 12.28 18.87
CA PHE A 217 5.71 12.56 20.24
C PHE A 217 6.12 14.02 20.34
N HIS A 218 5.12 14.90 20.44
CA HIS A 218 5.32 16.34 20.59
C HIS A 218 6.29 16.91 19.53
N GLY A 219 6.10 16.58 18.26
CA GLY A 219 6.93 17.00 17.12
C GLY A 219 7.93 15.94 16.65
N HIS A 220 8.27 14.95 17.49
CA HIS A 220 9.12 13.83 17.08
C HIS A 220 8.27 12.70 16.49
N ARG A 221 8.29 12.56 15.16
CA ARG A 221 7.43 11.61 14.45
C ARG A 221 8.14 10.29 14.23
N VAL A 222 7.52 9.19 14.65
CA VAL A 222 8.11 7.85 14.59
C VAL A 222 7.25 6.88 13.80
N LYS A 223 7.92 5.87 13.25
CA LYS A 223 7.23 4.75 12.59
C LYS A 223 6.63 3.83 13.64
N CYS A 224 5.39 3.43 13.40
CA CYS A 224 4.70 2.47 14.26
C CYS A 224 3.69 1.67 13.45
N ALA A 225 3.71 0.35 13.62
CA ALA A 225 2.65 -0.51 13.10
C ALA A 225 1.36 -0.23 13.90
N LEU A 226 0.42 0.43 13.23
CA LEU A 226 -0.90 0.77 13.76
C LEU A 226 -1.99 0.11 12.91
N PRO A 227 -3.18 -0.15 13.48
CA PRO A 227 -4.27 -0.84 12.78
C PRO A 227 -4.62 -0.16 11.47
N THR A 228 -4.98 -0.98 10.50
CA THR A 228 -5.35 -0.60 9.13
C THR A 228 -6.38 -1.58 8.65
N VAL A 229 -7.43 -1.08 8.00
CA VAL A 229 -8.53 -1.90 7.50
C VAL A 229 -8.77 -1.55 6.04
N ARG A 230 -8.96 -2.56 5.20
CA ARG A 230 -9.31 -2.37 3.79
C ARG A 230 -10.76 -2.81 3.58
N GLU A 231 -11.50 -2.04 2.79
CA GLU A 231 -12.82 -2.42 2.32
C GLU A 231 -12.74 -3.01 0.91
N GLU A 232 -13.59 -3.99 0.62
CA GLU A 232 -13.79 -4.59 -0.70
C GLU A 232 -14.56 -3.62 -1.60
N THR A 233 -13.83 -2.65 -2.14
CA THR A 233 -14.34 -1.59 -3.03
C THR A 233 -13.36 -1.37 -4.18
N ASP A 234 -13.88 -1.00 -5.35
CA ASP A 234 -13.06 -0.78 -6.57
C ASP A 234 -11.91 0.22 -6.39
N GLY A 235 -12.03 1.16 -5.45
CA GLY A 235 -11.01 2.17 -5.14
C GLY A 235 -10.02 1.75 -4.05
N GLY A 236 -10.10 0.53 -3.53
CA GLY A 236 -9.25 0.04 -2.46
C GLY A 236 -9.33 0.89 -1.20
N GLY A 237 -10.55 1.25 -0.77
CA GLY A 237 -10.80 2.06 0.42
C GLY A 237 -9.99 1.56 1.60
N ARG A 238 -9.03 2.37 2.06
CA ARG A 238 -8.09 2.00 3.12
C ARG A 238 -8.23 2.96 4.27
N TRP A 239 -8.64 2.39 5.40
CA TRP A 239 -8.75 3.09 6.66
C TRP A 239 -7.46 2.98 7.44
N THR A 240 -6.95 4.12 7.87
CA THR A 240 -5.71 4.22 8.64
C THR A 240 -5.95 5.13 9.83
N VAL A 241 -5.00 5.09 10.77
CA VAL A 241 -4.97 5.96 11.95
C VAL A 241 -3.64 6.67 12.09
N ARG A 242 -3.65 7.89 12.64
CA ARG A 242 -2.47 8.58 13.16
C ARG A 242 -2.71 8.92 14.62
N ILE A 243 -1.65 8.97 15.42
CA ILE A 243 -1.74 9.19 16.87
C ILE A 243 -0.85 10.36 17.28
N ASP A 244 -1.44 11.30 18.00
CA ASP A 244 -0.74 12.43 18.61
C ASP A 244 -0.69 12.23 20.13
N ILE A 245 0.51 12.07 20.69
CA ILE A 245 0.71 11.82 22.13
C ILE A 245 0.47 13.11 22.91
N VAL A 246 -0.39 13.07 23.93
CA VAL A 246 -0.68 14.21 24.81
C VAL A 246 -0.08 14.00 26.19
N ASP A 247 -0.46 12.92 26.86
CA ASP A 247 0.01 12.53 28.20
C ASP A 247 -0.11 11.01 28.35
N ALA A 248 0.89 10.27 27.85
CA ALA A 248 0.88 8.81 27.81
C ALA A 248 2.21 8.23 28.35
N PRO A 249 2.46 8.33 29.68
CA PRO A 249 3.71 7.89 30.31
C PRO A 249 4.14 6.47 29.99
N GLN A 250 3.17 5.59 29.81
CA GLN A 250 3.35 4.18 29.55
C GLN A 250 3.81 3.86 28.11
N ILE A 251 3.82 4.84 27.20
CA ILE A 251 4.25 4.68 25.82
C ILE A 251 5.66 5.24 25.68
N HIS A 252 6.64 4.34 25.52
CA HIS A 252 8.05 4.71 25.45
C HIS A 252 8.62 4.54 24.05
N LEU A 253 9.61 5.35 23.73
CA LEU A 253 10.45 5.16 22.56
C LEU A 253 11.65 4.29 22.92
N LEU A 254 12.09 3.45 21.97
CA LEU A 254 13.28 2.63 22.13
C LEU A 254 14.50 3.56 22.28
N LEU A 255 15.11 3.52 23.45
CA LEU A 255 16.34 4.24 23.72
C LEU A 255 17.52 3.53 23.04
N PRO A 256 18.56 4.27 22.63
CA PRO A 256 18.75 5.73 22.76
C PRO A 256 18.27 6.52 21.54
N ALA A 257 18.15 5.90 20.37
CA ALA A 257 17.91 6.60 19.10
C ALA A 257 16.46 7.11 18.94
N ARG A 258 15.50 6.62 19.74
CA ARG A 258 14.11 7.07 19.79
C ARG A 258 13.37 6.99 18.44
N LYS A 259 13.75 6.06 17.57
CA LYS A 259 13.16 5.92 16.21
C LYS A 259 11.95 5.01 16.16
N GLU A 260 11.76 4.19 17.19
CA GLU A 260 10.73 3.15 17.27
C GLU A 260 10.02 3.21 18.62
N VAL A 261 8.75 2.81 18.66
CA VAL A 261 7.97 2.69 19.89
C VAL A 261 8.18 1.30 20.49
N ILE A 262 8.39 1.22 21.80
CA ILE A 262 8.56 -0.07 22.51
C ILE A 262 7.25 -0.86 22.44
N ASP A 263 7.32 -2.11 21.99
CA ASP A 263 6.15 -3.00 21.99
C ASP A 263 5.88 -3.53 23.41
N ASN A 264 4.93 -2.88 24.09
CA ASN A 264 4.53 -3.21 25.45
C ASN A 264 2.99 -3.31 25.57
N ALA A 265 2.51 -3.70 26.75
CA ALA A 265 1.07 -3.83 27.00
C ALA A 265 0.29 -2.53 26.76
N ALA A 266 0.91 -1.36 27.00
CA ALA A 266 0.28 -0.07 26.76
C ALA A 266 0.14 0.25 25.26
N LEU A 267 1.16 -0.06 24.44
CA LEU A 267 1.07 0.08 22.99
C LEU A 267 0.00 -0.86 22.42
N LYS A 268 -0.11 -2.09 22.96
CA LYS A 268 -1.19 -3.00 22.59
C LYS A 268 -2.57 -2.42 22.91
N ALA A 269 -2.76 -1.89 24.12
CA ALA A 269 -4.02 -1.23 24.50
C ALA A 269 -4.32 0.00 23.63
N LEU A 270 -3.30 0.78 23.27
CA LEU A 270 -3.43 1.92 22.35
C LEU A 270 -3.83 1.48 20.94
N ARG A 271 -3.25 0.37 20.43
CA ARG A 271 -3.64 -0.23 19.14
C ARG A 271 -5.10 -0.70 19.16
N ASP A 272 -5.53 -1.39 20.21
CA ASP A 272 -6.94 -1.82 20.37
C ASP A 272 -7.89 -0.62 20.44
N ALA A 273 -7.51 0.43 21.18
CA ALA A 273 -8.29 1.67 21.26
C ALA A 273 -8.38 2.38 19.90
N ALA A 274 -7.28 2.44 19.16
CA ALA A 274 -7.24 3.05 17.83
C ALA A 274 -8.04 2.25 16.80
N GLU A 275 -7.98 0.92 16.85
CA GLU A 275 -8.77 0.02 16.00
C GLU A 275 -10.27 0.20 16.28
N ARG A 276 -10.67 0.32 17.55
CA ARG A 276 -12.06 0.62 17.93
C ARG A 276 -12.53 1.96 17.37
N ILE A 277 -11.73 3.02 17.46
CA ILE A 277 -12.09 4.35 16.93
C ILE A 277 -12.15 4.32 15.40
N LEU A 278 -11.28 3.55 14.75
CA LEU A 278 -11.35 3.30 13.31
C LEU A 278 -12.70 2.69 12.93
N TYR A 279 -13.14 1.62 13.60
CA TYR A 279 -14.45 1.02 13.31
C TYR A 279 -15.63 1.96 13.61
N LYS A 280 -15.53 2.82 14.63
CA LYS A 280 -16.55 3.87 14.86
C LYS A 280 -16.65 4.85 13.70
N ALA A 281 -15.52 5.26 13.12
CA ALA A 281 -15.52 6.14 11.95
C ALA A 281 -16.18 5.47 10.74
N ILE A 282 -15.94 4.17 10.55
CA ILE A 282 -16.62 3.38 9.52
C ILE A 282 -18.12 3.29 9.80
N ALA A 283 -18.52 3.09 11.06
CA ALA A 283 -19.93 3.01 11.47
C ALA A 283 -20.72 4.31 11.25
N ALA A 284 -20.03 5.45 11.10
CA ALA A 284 -20.67 6.72 10.78
C ALA A 284 -21.09 6.84 9.29
N ARG A 285 -20.58 5.96 8.41
CA ARG A 285 -21.02 5.88 7.01
C ARG A 285 -22.35 5.15 6.91
N PRO A 286 -23.17 5.43 5.88
CA PRO A 286 -24.44 4.74 5.67
C PRO A 286 -24.25 3.24 5.38
N ASP A 287 -23.12 2.87 4.79
CA ASP A 287 -22.76 1.50 4.45
C ASP A 287 -21.24 1.26 4.54
N HIS A 288 -20.85 -0.02 4.51
CA HIS A 288 -19.46 -0.45 4.42
C HIS A 288 -19.30 -1.75 3.63
N ARG A 289 -18.07 -2.04 3.23
CA ARG A 289 -17.66 -3.29 2.57
C ARG A 289 -16.48 -3.97 3.27
N LEU A 290 -16.49 -3.92 4.60
CA LEU A 290 -15.51 -4.62 5.44
C LEU A 290 -15.50 -6.15 5.20
N PRO A 291 -14.32 -6.78 5.16
CA PRO A 291 -14.18 -8.22 5.31
C PRO A 291 -14.92 -8.73 6.55
N PHE A 292 -15.46 -9.94 6.49
CA PHE A 292 -16.23 -10.52 7.59
C PHE A 292 -15.42 -10.60 8.89
N SER A 293 -14.13 -10.96 8.79
CA SER A 293 -13.22 -11.00 9.93
C SER A 293 -13.05 -9.63 10.60
N ALA A 294 -12.95 -8.55 9.83
CA ALA A 294 -12.87 -7.17 10.35
C ALA A 294 -14.20 -6.75 11.00
N TRP A 295 -15.34 -7.16 10.46
CA TRP A 295 -16.65 -6.91 11.05
C TRP A 295 -16.86 -7.67 12.36
N GLN A 296 -16.42 -8.92 12.45
CA GLN A 296 -16.39 -9.67 13.72
C GLN A 296 -15.47 -9.00 14.75
N ARG A 297 -14.28 -8.58 14.30
CA ARG A 297 -13.31 -7.88 15.14
C ARG A 297 -13.86 -6.56 15.70
N ALA A 298 -14.61 -5.79 14.89
CA ALA A 298 -15.29 -4.60 15.37
C ALA A 298 -16.25 -4.90 16.52
N ARG A 299 -17.01 -6.00 16.42
CA ARG A 299 -17.92 -6.46 17.48
C ARG A 299 -17.17 -6.89 18.74
N GLU A 300 -16.05 -7.57 18.61
CA GLU A 300 -15.17 -7.92 19.76
C GLU A 300 -14.67 -6.67 20.50
N LEU A 301 -14.39 -5.60 19.76
CA LEU A 301 -13.99 -4.29 20.30
C LEU A 301 -15.18 -3.45 20.80
N GLY A 302 -16.40 -4.00 20.78
CA GLY A 302 -17.62 -3.34 21.27
C GLY A 302 -18.23 -2.34 20.29
N VAL A 303 -17.84 -2.36 19.02
CA VAL A 303 -18.45 -1.52 17.97
C VAL A 303 -19.47 -2.35 17.20
N THR A 304 -20.72 -1.89 17.21
CA THR A 304 -21.79 -2.55 16.44
C THR A 304 -21.90 -1.91 15.07
N LEU A 305 -21.70 -2.70 14.03
CA LEU A 305 -21.84 -2.32 12.62
C LEU A 305 -23.01 -3.10 11.99
N PRO A 306 -23.74 -2.54 11.01
CA PRO A 306 -24.68 -3.31 10.20
C PRO A 306 -23.95 -4.42 9.42
N GLN A 307 -24.67 -5.30 8.73
CA GLN A 307 -24.01 -6.19 7.77
C GLN A 307 -23.42 -5.36 6.63
N ALA A 308 -22.35 -5.86 5.99
CA ALA A 308 -21.77 -5.20 4.83
C ALA A 308 -22.81 -5.03 3.71
N ARG A 309 -22.66 -3.96 2.92
CA ARG A 309 -23.52 -3.69 1.77
C ARG A 309 -23.56 -4.90 0.84
N SER A 310 -24.76 -5.38 0.54
CA SER A 310 -24.99 -6.47 -0.40
C SER A 310 -24.68 -6.06 -1.84
N GLY A 311 -24.45 -7.06 -2.69
CA GLY A 311 -24.20 -6.89 -4.12
C GLY A 311 -22.76 -7.22 -4.49
N LEU A 312 -22.63 -8.02 -5.53
CA LEU A 312 -21.35 -8.54 -6.02
C LEU A 312 -21.09 -8.03 -7.43
N SER A 313 -19.82 -8.08 -7.84
CA SER A 313 -19.40 -7.68 -9.17
C SER A 313 -19.91 -8.67 -10.21
N ILE A 314 -20.41 -8.19 -11.35
CA ILE A 314 -20.81 -9.05 -12.48
C ILE A 314 -19.61 -9.88 -12.90
N TRP A 315 -19.79 -11.21 -12.96
CA TRP A 315 -18.74 -12.11 -13.42
C TRP A 315 -18.47 -11.90 -14.90
N ARG A 316 -17.19 -11.88 -15.23
CA ARG A 316 -16.68 -11.90 -16.59
C ARG A 316 -15.70 -13.05 -16.71
N PRO A 317 -15.70 -13.78 -17.83
CA PRO A 317 -14.78 -14.88 -18.01
C PRO A 317 -13.35 -14.33 -18.05
N GLN A 318 -12.49 -14.91 -17.22
CA GLN A 318 -11.09 -14.55 -17.12
C GLN A 318 -10.38 -14.77 -18.45
N THR A 319 -9.48 -13.85 -18.80
CA THR A 319 -8.59 -13.99 -19.96
C THR A 319 -7.16 -14.24 -19.50
N ALA A 320 -6.34 -14.83 -20.37
CA ALA A 320 -4.93 -15.07 -20.10
C ALA A 320 -4.12 -13.77 -19.88
N ASP A 321 -4.56 -12.65 -20.45
CA ASP A 321 -3.92 -11.33 -20.36
C ASP A 321 -4.53 -10.39 -19.29
N ASP A 322 -5.31 -10.93 -18.35
CA ASP A 322 -6.02 -10.14 -17.33
C ASP A 322 -5.09 -9.27 -16.43
N CYS A 323 -3.77 -9.52 -16.44
CA CYS A 323 -2.76 -8.71 -15.75
C CYS A 323 -2.62 -7.28 -16.30
N HIS A 324 -3.03 -7.03 -17.55
CA HIS A 324 -2.98 -5.70 -18.19
C HIS A 324 -4.21 -4.82 -17.94
N GLY A 325 -5.10 -5.23 -17.04
CA GLY A 325 -6.10 -4.36 -16.42
C GLY A 325 -7.54 -4.78 -16.69
N ARG A 326 -8.17 -5.41 -15.68
CA ARG A 326 -9.63 -5.54 -15.65
C ARG A 326 -10.27 -4.15 -15.62
N SER A 327 -11.19 -3.90 -16.55
CA SER A 327 -12.06 -2.73 -16.48
C SER A 327 -12.89 -2.72 -15.19
N ARG A 328 -13.34 -1.52 -14.79
CA ARG A 328 -14.08 -1.26 -13.55
C ARG A 328 -15.17 -2.30 -13.30
N ARG A 329 -15.15 -2.90 -12.11
CA ARG A 329 -16.17 -3.86 -11.67
C ARG A 329 -17.53 -3.15 -11.65
N MET A 330 -18.52 -3.75 -12.28
CA MET A 330 -19.90 -3.28 -12.22
C MET A 330 -20.66 -4.17 -11.25
N ILE A 331 -21.31 -3.57 -10.26
CA ILE A 331 -22.18 -4.33 -9.36
C ILE A 331 -23.36 -4.89 -10.15
N ALA A 332 -23.65 -6.16 -9.93
CA ALA A 332 -24.76 -6.86 -10.51
C ALA A 332 -26.10 -6.20 -10.09
N PRO A 333 -27.04 -5.97 -11.03
CA PRO A 333 -28.36 -5.48 -10.67
C PRO A 333 -29.10 -6.48 -9.77
N GLU A 334 -30.14 -6.03 -9.08
CA GLU A 334 -30.95 -6.91 -8.23
C GLU A 334 -31.52 -8.09 -9.02
N GLY A 335 -31.44 -9.30 -8.45
CA GLY A 335 -31.90 -10.54 -9.11
C GLY A 335 -31.29 -11.79 -8.47
N ALA A 336 -31.64 -12.96 -9.02
CA ALA A 336 -31.04 -14.22 -8.63
C ALA A 336 -29.56 -14.24 -9.05
N MET A 337 -28.67 -14.46 -8.09
CA MET A 337 -27.22 -14.50 -8.30
C MET A 337 -26.70 -15.93 -8.18
N LEU A 338 -25.60 -16.22 -8.88
CA LEU A 338 -24.82 -17.44 -8.75
C LEU A 338 -23.34 -17.05 -8.70
N ILE A 339 -22.68 -17.33 -7.58
CA ILE A 339 -21.26 -17.02 -7.39
C ILE A 339 -20.42 -17.96 -8.25
N VAL A 340 -19.52 -17.37 -9.02
CA VAL A 340 -18.49 -18.07 -9.78
C VAL A 340 -17.16 -17.93 -9.03
N PRO A 341 -16.49 -19.04 -8.66
CA PRO A 341 -15.18 -18.98 -8.05
C PRO A 341 -14.14 -18.39 -9.01
N SER A 342 -12.92 -18.15 -8.53
CA SER A 342 -11.80 -17.89 -9.43
C SER A 342 -11.59 -19.12 -10.32
N LEU A 343 -11.50 -18.92 -11.63
CA LEU A 343 -11.38 -19.98 -12.63
C LEU A 343 -10.22 -19.66 -13.57
N GLU A 344 -9.50 -20.68 -14.02
CA GLU A 344 -8.53 -20.52 -15.09
C GLU A 344 -9.22 -20.09 -16.41
N PRO A 345 -8.50 -19.41 -17.33
CA PRO A 345 -9.09 -18.84 -18.54
C PRO A 345 -9.85 -19.85 -19.41
N ASP A 346 -9.33 -21.06 -19.58
CA ASP A 346 -9.96 -22.13 -20.36
C ASP A 346 -11.32 -22.55 -19.81
N ILE A 347 -11.41 -22.75 -18.48
CA ILE A 347 -12.67 -23.08 -17.82
C ILE A 347 -13.63 -21.89 -17.85
N ALA A 348 -13.13 -20.68 -17.58
CA ALA A 348 -13.93 -19.46 -17.55
C ALA A 348 -14.55 -19.15 -18.93
N GLN A 349 -13.77 -19.21 -20.01
CA GLN A 349 -14.26 -18.99 -21.37
C GLN A 349 -15.27 -20.06 -21.78
N ALA A 350 -15.05 -21.32 -21.40
CA ALA A 350 -16.00 -22.40 -21.68
C ALA A 350 -17.33 -22.23 -20.91
N LEU A 351 -17.29 -21.84 -19.64
CA LEU A 351 -18.49 -21.50 -18.85
C LEU A 351 -19.27 -20.35 -19.51
N ALA A 352 -18.60 -19.37 -20.10
CA ALA A 352 -19.27 -18.27 -20.80
C ALA A 352 -20.12 -18.74 -21.99
N LEU A 353 -19.77 -19.86 -22.63
CA LEU A 353 -20.57 -20.46 -23.70
C LEU A 353 -21.87 -21.14 -23.20
N ALA A 354 -21.91 -21.52 -21.92
CA ALA A 354 -23.09 -22.08 -21.28
C ALA A 354 -24.12 -21.02 -20.85
N ARG A 355 -23.76 -19.73 -20.89
CA ARG A 355 -24.69 -18.63 -20.52
C ARG A 355 -25.94 -18.66 -21.39
N GLY A 356 -27.10 -18.44 -20.76
CA GLY A 356 -28.40 -18.48 -21.42
C GLY A 356 -28.99 -19.89 -21.58
N LYS A 357 -28.32 -20.93 -21.07
CA LYS A 357 -28.83 -22.32 -21.02
C LYS A 357 -29.19 -22.72 -19.58
N PRO A 358 -30.19 -23.60 -19.38
CA PRO A 358 -30.52 -24.09 -18.05
C PRO A 358 -29.31 -24.80 -17.40
N PRO A 359 -29.08 -24.67 -16.08
CA PRO A 359 -29.87 -23.90 -15.11
C PRO A 359 -29.48 -22.41 -15.03
N ILE A 360 -28.42 -21.97 -15.72
CA ILE A 360 -27.83 -20.64 -15.55
C ILE A 360 -28.41 -19.56 -16.49
N GLN A 361 -29.56 -19.83 -17.11
CA GLN A 361 -30.19 -18.95 -18.09
C GLN A 361 -30.79 -17.67 -17.44
N ASP A 362 -31.34 -17.81 -16.23
CA ASP A 362 -32.11 -16.77 -15.53
C ASP A 362 -31.37 -16.22 -14.30
N VAL A 363 -30.09 -16.56 -14.13
CA VAL A 363 -29.25 -16.13 -12.99
C VAL A 363 -28.13 -15.22 -13.46
N GLN A 364 -27.76 -14.28 -12.60
CA GLN A 364 -26.61 -13.43 -12.82
C GLN A 364 -25.37 -14.08 -12.22
N LEU A 365 -24.42 -14.41 -13.08
CA LEU A 365 -23.11 -14.86 -12.66
C LEU A 365 -22.37 -13.68 -12.02
N VAL A 366 -21.86 -13.86 -10.81
CA VAL A 366 -21.14 -12.84 -10.04
C VAL A 366 -19.80 -13.35 -9.55
N GLU A 367 -18.81 -12.47 -9.43
CA GLU A 367 -17.48 -12.82 -8.95
C GLU A 367 -17.53 -13.21 -7.46
N ALA A 368 -16.80 -14.25 -7.08
CA ALA A 368 -16.55 -14.56 -5.68
C ALA A 368 -15.76 -13.44 -5.00
N GLU A 369 -16.20 -13.06 -3.80
CA GLU A 369 -15.53 -12.12 -2.92
C GLU A 369 -15.33 -12.80 -1.56
N ASP A 370 -14.36 -13.71 -1.48
CA ASP A 370 -14.16 -14.63 -0.35
C ASP A 370 -14.02 -13.92 1.01
N MET A 371 -13.51 -12.68 1.01
CA MET A 371 -13.42 -11.84 2.22
C MET A 371 -14.78 -11.52 2.85
N LEU A 372 -15.88 -11.65 2.11
CA LEU A 372 -17.25 -11.46 2.59
C LEU A 372 -17.91 -12.76 3.09
N GLN A 373 -17.23 -13.91 2.97
CA GLN A 373 -17.75 -15.18 3.49
C GLN A 373 -17.98 -15.10 5.01
N GLY A 374 -19.16 -15.52 5.46
CA GLY A 374 -19.63 -15.41 6.84
C GLY A 374 -20.77 -14.39 7.03
N TYR A 375 -20.91 -13.42 6.13
CA TYR A 375 -22.11 -12.58 6.11
C TYR A 375 -23.31 -13.41 5.64
N ALA A 376 -24.42 -13.34 6.38
CA ALA A 376 -25.60 -14.15 6.09
C ALA A 376 -26.10 -13.97 4.65
N TRP A 377 -26.18 -12.73 4.16
CA TRP A 377 -26.63 -12.47 2.79
C TRP A 377 -25.69 -13.05 1.71
N TYR A 378 -24.39 -13.14 1.99
CA TYR A 378 -23.39 -13.68 1.04
C TYR A 378 -23.42 -15.20 1.07
N ASP A 379 -23.43 -15.78 2.27
CA ASP A 379 -23.43 -17.22 2.48
C ASP A 379 -24.72 -17.90 1.97
N ASP A 380 -25.82 -17.15 1.84
CA ASP A 380 -27.10 -17.64 1.31
C ASP A 380 -27.15 -17.65 -0.23
N ILE A 381 -26.16 -17.07 -0.94
CA ILE A 381 -26.12 -17.07 -2.40
C ILE A 381 -25.64 -18.45 -2.91
N PRO A 382 -26.30 -19.03 -3.94
CA PRO A 382 -25.81 -20.22 -4.61
C PRO A 382 -24.40 -20.03 -5.17
N VAL A 383 -23.59 -21.08 -5.16
CA VAL A 383 -22.20 -21.01 -5.64
C VAL A 383 -21.85 -22.22 -6.49
N ILE A 384 -21.09 -21.98 -7.55
CA ILE A 384 -20.48 -23.05 -8.34
C ILE A 384 -19.37 -23.68 -7.50
N LYS A 385 -19.50 -24.97 -7.21
CA LYS A 385 -18.55 -25.74 -6.40
C LYS A 385 -17.53 -26.50 -7.23
N ASP A 386 -17.91 -26.92 -8.44
CA ASP A 386 -17.06 -27.72 -9.33
C ASP A 386 -17.50 -27.52 -10.78
N ILE A 387 -16.51 -27.49 -11.69
CA ILE A 387 -16.71 -27.43 -13.13
C ILE A 387 -15.78 -28.46 -13.77
N SER A 388 -16.35 -29.34 -14.58
CA SER A 388 -15.57 -30.25 -15.42
C SER A 388 -16.23 -30.41 -16.78
N PHE A 389 -15.50 -31.00 -17.73
CA PHE A 389 -15.96 -31.18 -19.10
C PHE A 389 -15.86 -32.64 -19.50
N ARG A 390 -16.89 -33.10 -20.21
CA ARG A 390 -16.99 -34.41 -20.85
C ARG A 390 -16.95 -34.24 -22.35
N ILE A 391 -15.99 -34.88 -22.99
CA ILE A 391 -15.76 -34.80 -24.43
C ILE A 391 -16.01 -36.17 -25.02
N ASP A 392 -16.99 -36.27 -25.93
CA ASP A 392 -17.34 -37.48 -26.67
C ASP A 392 -16.71 -37.40 -28.06
N ARG A 393 -15.83 -38.34 -28.38
CA ARG A 393 -15.18 -38.46 -29.69
C ARG A 393 -15.09 -39.93 -30.08
N GLU A 394 -15.70 -40.28 -31.20
CA GLU A 394 -15.67 -41.63 -31.75
C GLU A 394 -16.12 -42.69 -30.73
N SER A 395 -17.15 -42.37 -29.93
CA SER A 395 -17.67 -43.21 -28.82
C SER A 395 -16.71 -43.42 -27.65
N THR A 396 -15.62 -42.65 -27.55
CA THR A 396 -14.73 -42.60 -26.39
C THR A 396 -14.98 -41.32 -25.61
N LEU A 397 -15.16 -41.47 -24.29
CA LEU A 397 -15.39 -40.36 -23.37
C LEU A 397 -14.08 -39.92 -22.71
N HIS A 398 -13.76 -38.64 -22.85
CA HIS A 398 -12.63 -37.99 -22.19
C HIS A 398 -13.14 -36.96 -21.17
N ARG A 399 -12.33 -36.69 -20.15
CA ARG A 399 -12.62 -35.69 -19.11
C ARG A 399 -11.54 -34.62 -19.12
N TYR A 400 -11.96 -33.38 -18.92
CA TYR A 400 -11.09 -32.23 -18.76
C TYR A 400 -11.56 -31.38 -17.57
N ASP A 401 -10.66 -30.99 -16.69
CA ASP A 401 -10.86 -30.04 -15.59
C ASP A 401 -9.50 -29.47 -15.14
N ASP A 402 -9.46 -28.69 -14.06
CA ASP A 402 -8.23 -28.05 -13.57
C ASP A 402 -7.13 -29.08 -13.22
N ASP A 403 -7.52 -30.29 -12.79
CA ASP A 403 -6.60 -31.35 -12.36
C ASP A 403 -6.40 -32.44 -13.42
N MET A 404 -7.30 -32.54 -14.39
CA MET A 404 -7.36 -33.60 -15.38
C MET A 404 -7.12 -33.06 -16.80
N PHE A 405 -5.92 -33.29 -17.30
CA PHE A 405 -5.51 -32.93 -18.66
C PHE A 405 -5.91 -34.00 -19.69
N LEU A 406 -6.05 -33.57 -20.95
CA LEU A 406 -6.21 -34.49 -22.07
C LEU A 406 -4.84 -35.12 -22.43
N PRO A 407 -4.83 -36.32 -23.03
CA PRO A 407 -3.60 -36.93 -23.52
C PRO A 407 -2.83 -35.99 -24.45
N ALA A 408 -1.50 -35.97 -24.36
CA ALA A 408 -0.66 -35.07 -25.16
C ALA A 408 -0.76 -35.31 -26.68
N ASP A 409 -1.16 -36.51 -27.10
CA ASP A 409 -1.41 -36.88 -28.49
C ASP A 409 -2.86 -36.63 -28.94
N PHE A 410 -3.70 -36.04 -28.10
CA PHE A 410 -5.09 -35.74 -28.43
C PHE A 410 -5.16 -34.59 -29.44
N ALA A 411 -5.46 -34.91 -30.69
CA ALA A 411 -5.49 -33.93 -31.77
C ALA A 411 -6.64 -32.90 -31.63
N CYS A 412 -6.35 -31.64 -31.96
CA CYS A 412 -7.37 -30.62 -32.21
C CYS A 412 -8.37 -31.07 -33.29
N GLY A 413 -9.59 -30.51 -33.26
CA GLY A 413 -10.56 -30.73 -34.33
C GLY A 413 -12.00 -30.88 -33.86
N LEU A 414 -12.81 -31.48 -34.74
CA LEU A 414 -14.23 -31.70 -34.50
C LEU A 414 -14.47 -32.92 -33.61
N VAL A 415 -15.34 -32.76 -32.61
CA VAL A 415 -15.81 -33.81 -31.71
C VAL A 415 -17.32 -33.99 -31.81
N ASP A 416 -17.82 -35.11 -31.32
CA ASP A 416 -19.24 -35.46 -31.41
C ASP A 416 -20.06 -34.61 -30.43
N ARG A 417 -19.55 -34.43 -29.20
CA ARG A 417 -20.21 -33.63 -28.17
C ARG A 417 -19.25 -33.14 -27.09
N ILE A 418 -19.52 -31.94 -26.56
CA ILE A 418 -18.86 -31.40 -25.38
C ILE A 418 -19.94 -31.03 -24.36
N THR A 419 -19.85 -31.60 -23.15
CA THR A 419 -20.77 -31.34 -22.05
C THR A 419 -20.02 -30.75 -20.87
N LEU A 420 -20.47 -29.59 -20.39
CA LEU A 420 -20.04 -28.97 -19.14
C LEU A 420 -20.84 -29.60 -17.99
N ASP A 421 -20.13 -30.21 -17.06
CA ASP A 421 -20.62 -30.72 -15.78
C ASP A 421 -20.49 -29.61 -14.74
N LEU A 422 -21.63 -29.06 -14.31
CA LEU A 422 -21.69 -27.97 -13.34
C LEU A 422 -22.26 -28.46 -12.02
N THR A 423 -21.47 -28.40 -10.95
CA THR A 423 -21.97 -28.65 -9.59
C THR A 423 -22.28 -27.32 -8.91
N VAL A 424 -23.54 -27.11 -8.54
CA VAL A 424 -24.00 -25.91 -7.82
C VAL A 424 -24.38 -26.30 -6.40
N GLY A 425 -23.85 -25.58 -5.41
CA GLY A 425 -24.37 -25.59 -4.06
C GLY A 425 -25.51 -24.59 -3.94
N GLU A 426 -26.63 -24.97 -3.34
CA GLU A 426 -27.78 -24.07 -3.13
C GLU A 426 -27.41 -22.82 -2.31
N THR A 427 -26.35 -22.92 -1.49
CA THR A 427 -25.78 -21.82 -0.72
C THR A 427 -24.25 -21.93 -0.68
N GLY A 428 -23.57 -20.88 -0.22
CA GLY A 428 -22.13 -20.85 0.02
C GLY A 428 -21.64 -21.83 1.09
N ARG A 429 -22.55 -22.31 1.96
CA ARG A 429 -22.25 -23.13 3.15
C ARG A 429 -21.70 -24.51 2.78
N ALA A 430 -20.90 -25.08 3.68
CA ALA A 430 -20.19 -26.33 3.43
C ALA A 430 -21.12 -27.55 3.30
N ASP A 431 -22.23 -27.55 4.06
CA ASP A 431 -23.25 -28.59 4.16
C ASP A 431 -24.44 -28.40 3.21
N ALA A 432 -24.37 -27.40 2.32
CA ALA A 432 -25.43 -27.10 1.37
C ALA A 432 -25.73 -28.29 0.45
N LEU A 433 -27.02 -28.49 0.13
CA LEU A 433 -27.43 -29.44 -0.90
C LEU A 433 -26.79 -29.04 -2.24
N ARG A 434 -26.36 -30.05 -3.00
CA ARG A 434 -25.71 -29.86 -4.29
C ARG A 434 -26.59 -30.42 -5.39
N SER A 435 -26.71 -29.64 -6.47
CA SER A 435 -27.31 -30.08 -7.73
C SER A 435 -26.21 -30.18 -8.79
N VAL A 436 -26.31 -31.21 -9.62
CA VAL A 436 -25.40 -31.42 -10.76
C VAL A 436 -26.18 -31.18 -12.03
N HIS A 437 -25.62 -30.38 -12.92
CA HIS A 437 -26.22 -29.98 -14.17
C HIS A 437 -25.29 -30.27 -15.33
N PHE A 438 -25.88 -30.57 -16.50
CA PHE A 438 -25.16 -30.93 -17.71
C PHE A 438 -25.57 -29.97 -18.81
N ILE A 439 -24.60 -29.24 -19.36
CA ILE A 439 -24.84 -28.21 -20.37
C ILE A 439 -23.97 -28.49 -21.59
N GLU A 440 -24.58 -28.76 -22.73
CA GLU A 440 -23.82 -28.91 -23.97
C GLU A 440 -23.27 -27.55 -24.41
N ILE A 441 -21.98 -27.50 -24.74
CA ILE A 441 -21.30 -26.30 -25.23
C ILE A 441 -20.68 -26.56 -26.60
N PRO A 442 -20.59 -25.56 -27.47
CA PRO A 442 -20.23 -25.79 -28.86
C PRO A 442 -18.72 -25.94 -29.09
N ALA A 443 -17.88 -25.51 -28.15
CA ALA A 443 -16.43 -25.57 -28.25
C ALA A 443 -15.76 -25.57 -26.86
N LEU A 444 -14.51 -26.00 -26.83
CA LEU A 444 -13.64 -25.99 -25.66
C LEU A 444 -12.19 -25.76 -26.13
N VAL A 445 -11.48 -24.83 -25.49
CA VAL A 445 -10.05 -24.58 -25.70
C VAL A 445 -9.35 -25.06 -24.44
N CYS A 446 -8.76 -26.25 -24.51
CA CYS A 446 -8.01 -26.85 -23.41
C CYS A 446 -6.57 -26.34 -23.46
N ARG A 447 -6.11 -25.68 -22.40
CA ARG A 447 -4.72 -25.25 -22.29
C ARG A 447 -3.75 -26.40 -22.17
N ASN A 448 -4.17 -27.49 -21.55
CA ASN A 448 -3.37 -28.69 -21.33
C ASN A 448 -1.99 -28.43 -20.68
N GLY A 449 -1.92 -27.41 -19.81
CA GLY A 449 -0.69 -26.98 -19.12
C GLY A 449 0.16 -25.94 -19.86
N GLY A 450 -0.20 -25.58 -21.10
CA GLY A 450 0.50 -24.59 -21.92
C GLY A 450 -0.19 -23.23 -22.02
N TRP A 451 0.50 -22.30 -22.68
CA TRP A 451 -0.03 -20.99 -23.12
C TRP A 451 0.13 -20.79 -24.63
N ASP A 452 0.77 -21.73 -25.32
CA ASP A 452 0.95 -21.70 -26.76
C ASP A 452 -0.28 -22.29 -27.46
N ILE A 453 -0.62 -21.71 -28.61
CA ILE A 453 -1.64 -22.24 -29.51
C ILE A 453 -1.27 -23.62 -30.06
N GLU A 454 0.03 -23.91 -30.21
CA GLU A 454 0.52 -25.21 -30.69
C GLU A 454 0.37 -26.33 -29.65
N GLU A 455 0.45 -25.98 -28.36
CA GLU A 455 0.33 -26.93 -27.24
C GLU A 455 -1.12 -27.12 -26.77
N ALA A 456 -1.99 -26.16 -27.08
CA ALA A 456 -3.39 -26.20 -26.71
C ALA A 456 -4.19 -27.20 -27.56
N ILE A 457 -5.19 -27.82 -26.94
CA ILE A 457 -6.13 -28.72 -27.60
C ILE A 457 -7.44 -27.96 -27.84
N ILE A 458 -7.73 -27.65 -29.10
CA ILE A 458 -8.90 -26.87 -29.49
C ILE A 458 -9.95 -27.79 -30.11
N LEU A 459 -11.13 -27.81 -29.50
CA LEU A 459 -12.24 -28.70 -29.84
C LEU A 459 -13.48 -27.91 -30.19
N ALA A 460 -14.18 -28.34 -31.24
CA ALA A 460 -15.48 -27.80 -31.62
C ALA A 460 -16.45 -28.92 -31.98
N THR A 461 -17.73 -28.69 -31.77
CA THR A 461 -18.79 -29.63 -32.16
C THR A 461 -19.27 -29.33 -33.58
N ARG A 462 -19.57 -30.37 -34.36
CA ARG A 462 -19.97 -30.23 -35.78
C ARG A 462 -21.21 -29.36 -35.98
N ASP A 463 -22.19 -29.49 -35.08
CA ASP A 463 -23.49 -28.82 -35.18
C ASP A 463 -23.68 -27.72 -34.11
N GLY A 464 -22.62 -27.33 -33.41
CA GLY A 464 -22.68 -26.38 -32.29
C GLY A 464 -22.95 -24.93 -32.68
N GLY A 465 -22.93 -24.60 -33.98
CA GLY A 465 -23.20 -23.26 -34.49
C GLY A 465 -22.16 -22.21 -34.09
N ILE A 466 -20.98 -22.61 -33.62
CA ILE A 466 -19.88 -21.68 -33.34
C ILE A 466 -19.24 -21.23 -34.65
N THR A 467 -19.10 -19.92 -34.82
CA THR A 467 -18.42 -19.33 -35.98
C THR A 467 -16.90 -19.30 -35.78
N PRO A 468 -16.09 -19.30 -36.85
CA PRO A 468 -14.64 -19.10 -36.74
C PRO A 468 -14.23 -17.87 -35.93
N ASP A 469 -14.94 -16.75 -36.09
CA ASP A 469 -14.70 -15.51 -35.34
C ASP A 469 -14.83 -15.71 -33.82
N ARG A 470 -15.91 -16.35 -33.38
CA ARG A 470 -16.18 -16.63 -31.97
C ARG A 470 -15.21 -17.66 -31.39
N LEU A 471 -14.85 -18.70 -32.15
CA LEU A 471 -13.86 -19.68 -31.71
C LEU A 471 -12.45 -19.04 -31.66
N GLY A 472 -12.07 -18.23 -32.64
CA GLY A 472 -10.81 -17.48 -32.65
C GLY A 472 -10.70 -16.51 -31.47
N HIS A 473 -11.78 -15.79 -31.15
CA HIS A 473 -11.83 -14.94 -29.95
C HIS A 473 -11.68 -15.75 -28.65
N MET A 474 -12.29 -16.94 -28.58
CA MET A 474 -12.14 -17.83 -27.43
C MET A 474 -10.70 -18.34 -27.29
N ILE A 475 -10.06 -18.77 -28.38
CA ILE A 475 -8.65 -19.18 -28.40
C ILE A 475 -7.77 -18.01 -27.90
N TYR A 476 -7.97 -16.82 -28.45
CA TYR A 476 -7.28 -15.60 -28.02
C TYR A 476 -7.46 -15.37 -26.52
N ALA A 477 -8.70 -15.33 -26.04
CA ALA A 477 -8.99 -15.02 -24.64
C ALA A 477 -8.42 -16.07 -23.67
N THR A 478 -8.37 -17.34 -24.09
CA THR A 478 -7.86 -18.44 -23.26
C THR A 478 -6.33 -18.49 -23.20
N LEU A 479 -5.62 -18.12 -24.28
CA LEU A 479 -4.20 -18.40 -24.44
C LEU A 479 -3.30 -17.16 -24.49
N PHE A 480 -3.77 -16.06 -25.07
CA PHE A 480 -2.93 -14.89 -25.29
C PHE A 480 -2.53 -14.22 -23.99
N CYS A 481 -1.23 -14.10 -23.76
CA CYS A 481 -0.63 -13.30 -22.71
C CYS A 481 0.59 -12.61 -23.32
N SER A 482 0.66 -11.28 -23.25
CA SER A 482 1.78 -10.56 -23.87
C SER A 482 3.08 -10.79 -23.10
N SER A 483 4.18 -10.94 -23.83
CA SER A 483 5.51 -10.94 -23.23
C SER A 483 6.04 -9.51 -23.09
N ASP A 484 6.48 -9.16 -21.89
CA ASP A 484 7.21 -7.91 -21.60
C ASP A 484 8.73 -8.05 -21.83
N ASP A 485 9.18 -9.17 -22.42
CA ASP A 485 10.59 -9.36 -22.73
C ASP A 485 11.06 -8.31 -23.76
N ARG A 486 12.29 -7.84 -23.59
CA ARG A 486 12.87 -6.74 -24.38
C ARG A 486 13.03 -7.08 -25.87
N ASP A 487 13.10 -8.36 -26.17
CA ASP A 487 13.23 -8.88 -27.54
C ASP A 487 11.86 -9.12 -28.21
N CYS A 488 10.75 -8.92 -27.49
CA CYS A 488 9.40 -9.05 -28.02
C CYS A 488 8.87 -7.70 -28.55
N ASP A 489 7.96 -7.78 -29.53
CA ASP A 489 7.30 -6.61 -30.10
C ASP A 489 6.38 -5.89 -29.09
N SER A 490 5.84 -4.72 -29.45
CA SER A 490 4.81 -4.07 -28.63
C SER A 490 3.58 -4.96 -28.41
N TRP A 491 2.86 -4.76 -27.29
CA TRP A 491 1.61 -5.45 -26.99
C TRP A 491 0.63 -5.46 -28.17
N ASP A 492 0.45 -4.32 -28.84
CA ASP A 492 -0.46 -4.19 -29.99
C ASP A 492 -0.07 -5.13 -31.15
N THR A 493 1.23 -5.27 -31.42
CA THR A 493 1.74 -6.14 -32.48
C THR A 493 1.55 -7.61 -32.11
N GLN A 494 1.91 -7.99 -30.88
CA GLN A 494 1.76 -9.36 -30.39
C GLN A 494 0.27 -9.78 -30.40
N SER A 495 -0.60 -8.92 -29.85
CA SER A 495 -2.06 -9.14 -29.80
C SER A 495 -2.65 -9.33 -31.19
N ARG A 496 -2.31 -8.45 -32.14
CA ARG A 496 -2.80 -8.57 -33.52
C ARG A 496 -2.30 -9.84 -34.20
N SER A 497 -1.03 -10.18 -34.03
CA SER A 497 -0.48 -11.40 -34.63
C SER A 497 -1.19 -12.64 -34.09
N PHE A 498 -1.26 -12.78 -32.76
CA PHE A 498 -1.93 -13.92 -32.12
C PHE A 498 -3.41 -14.00 -32.49
N GLY A 499 -4.11 -12.86 -32.58
CA GLY A 499 -5.51 -12.80 -33.01
C GLY A 499 -5.72 -13.35 -34.42
N ARG A 500 -4.77 -13.12 -35.35
CA ARG A 500 -4.82 -13.71 -36.70
C ARG A 500 -4.59 -15.22 -36.66
N ASP A 501 -3.58 -15.66 -35.92
CA ASP A 501 -3.23 -17.08 -35.81
C ASP A 501 -4.40 -17.87 -35.18
N ALA A 502 -4.98 -17.34 -34.10
CA ALA A 502 -6.17 -17.89 -33.46
C ALA A 502 -7.38 -18.00 -34.41
N ARG A 503 -7.61 -16.96 -35.23
CA ARG A 503 -8.69 -16.95 -36.23
C ARG A 503 -8.42 -17.97 -37.35
N GLN A 504 -7.19 -18.05 -37.84
CA GLN A 504 -6.79 -19.02 -38.86
C GLN A 504 -6.97 -20.46 -38.35
N HIS A 505 -6.54 -20.77 -37.12
CA HIS A 505 -6.74 -22.07 -36.51
C HIS A 505 -8.21 -22.42 -36.32
N ALA A 506 -9.04 -21.46 -35.90
CA ALA A 506 -10.47 -21.65 -35.80
C ALA A 506 -11.12 -21.97 -37.16
N VAL A 507 -10.70 -21.28 -38.23
CA VAL A 507 -11.15 -21.58 -39.60
C VAL A 507 -10.70 -22.98 -40.03
N GLN A 508 -9.45 -23.36 -39.75
CA GLN A 508 -8.93 -24.68 -40.10
C GLN A 508 -9.76 -25.81 -39.46
N ILE A 509 -10.09 -25.67 -38.18
CA ILE A 509 -10.87 -26.67 -37.42
C ILE A 509 -12.30 -26.78 -37.95
N LEU A 510 -12.94 -25.65 -38.25
CA LEU A 510 -14.37 -25.63 -38.61
C LEU A 510 -14.63 -25.84 -40.11
N LEU A 511 -13.74 -25.33 -40.98
CA LEU A 511 -13.95 -25.24 -42.43
C LEU A 511 -12.87 -25.96 -43.26
N GLY A 512 -11.76 -26.40 -42.65
CA GLY A 512 -10.68 -27.12 -43.30
C GLY A 512 -9.50 -26.25 -43.77
N GLU A 513 -8.47 -26.93 -44.29
CA GLU A 513 -7.16 -26.34 -44.62
C GLU A 513 -7.20 -25.30 -45.75
N ASP A 514 -7.98 -25.57 -46.80
CA ASP A 514 -8.13 -24.63 -47.93
C ASP A 514 -8.77 -23.31 -47.47
N ALA A 515 -9.79 -23.38 -46.62
CA ALA A 515 -10.46 -22.20 -46.08
C ALA A 515 -9.52 -21.40 -45.15
N ALA A 516 -8.70 -22.07 -44.34
CA ALA A 516 -7.73 -21.42 -43.48
C ALA A 516 -6.63 -20.71 -44.29
N THR A 517 -6.19 -21.33 -45.39
CA THR A 517 -5.24 -20.73 -46.32
C THR A 517 -5.81 -19.47 -46.95
N LEU A 518 -7.06 -19.51 -47.42
CA LEU A 518 -7.75 -18.33 -47.97
C LEU A 518 -7.93 -17.24 -46.91
N GLU A 519 -8.25 -17.59 -45.67
CA GLU A 519 -8.39 -16.62 -44.58
C GLU A 519 -7.06 -15.92 -44.27
N ALA A 520 -5.94 -16.67 -44.21
CA ALA A 520 -4.61 -16.11 -43.99
C ALA A 520 -4.21 -15.11 -45.09
N ILE A 521 -4.50 -15.46 -46.35
CA ILE A 521 -4.30 -14.57 -47.51
C ILE A 521 -5.17 -13.32 -47.37
N ASN A 522 -6.44 -13.47 -47.03
CA ASN A 522 -7.39 -12.37 -46.89
C ASN A 522 -6.98 -11.41 -45.77
N MET A 523 -6.62 -11.91 -44.59
CA MET A 523 -6.14 -11.09 -43.46
C MET A 523 -4.86 -10.33 -43.83
N SER A 524 -3.90 -11.00 -44.47
CA SER A 524 -2.66 -10.37 -44.94
C SER A 524 -2.92 -9.29 -45.99
N ALA A 525 -3.87 -9.52 -46.90
CA ALA A 525 -4.29 -8.54 -47.89
C ALA A 525 -4.98 -7.34 -47.22
N TRP A 526 -5.85 -7.55 -46.24
CA TRP A 526 -6.48 -6.46 -45.50
C TRP A 526 -5.47 -5.55 -44.80
N ASP A 527 -4.49 -6.13 -44.09
CA ASP A 527 -3.50 -5.36 -43.34
C ASP A 527 -2.60 -4.51 -44.26
N ASN A 528 -2.22 -5.07 -45.42
CA ASN A 528 -1.20 -4.47 -46.28
C ASN A 528 -1.76 -3.71 -47.48
N LEU A 529 -2.98 -4.01 -47.92
CA LEU A 529 -3.53 -3.51 -49.18
C LEU A 529 -4.76 -2.60 -48.99
N SER A 530 -5.53 -2.74 -47.90
CA SER A 530 -6.81 -2.02 -47.76
C SER A 530 -6.67 -0.50 -47.85
N TRP A 531 -5.60 0.06 -47.28
CA TRP A 531 -5.31 1.50 -47.31
C TRP A 531 -4.74 2.00 -48.64
N LEU A 532 -4.32 1.10 -49.53
CA LEU A 532 -3.83 1.42 -50.88
C LEU A 532 -4.98 1.54 -51.91
N ILE A 533 -6.17 1.03 -51.58
CA ILE A 533 -7.33 1.02 -52.49
C ILE A 533 -8.06 2.37 -52.39
N PRO A 534 -8.21 3.13 -53.49
CA PRO A 534 -8.96 4.39 -53.48
C PRO A 534 -10.42 4.19 -53.08
N LEU A 535 -10.98 5.15 -52.33
CA LEU A 535 -12.35 5.08 -51.80
C LEU A 535 -13.44 4.92 -52.87
N ASP A 536 -13.20 5.40 -54.08
CA ASP A 536 -14.13 5.41 -55.21
C ASP A 536 -13.88 4.28 -56.23
N ARG A 537 -12.99 3.34 -55.91
CA ARG A 537 -12.56 2.27 -56.84
C ARG A 537 -12.58 0.92 -56.15
N LYS A 538 -12.76 -0.13 -56.94
CA LYS A 538 -12.60 -1.53 -56.51
C LYS A 538 -11.51 -2.17 -57.34
N ILE A 539 -10.74 -3.05 -56.74
CA ILE A 539 -9.71 -3.83 -57.43
C ILE A 539 -10.02 -5.32 -57.38
N VAL A 540 -9.50 -6.07 -58.34
CA VAL A 540 -9.37 -7.53 -58.28
C VAL A 540 -7.90 -7.89 -58.35
N ILE A 541 -7.51 -8.85 -57.52
CA ILE A 541 -6.15 -9.38 -57.48
C ILE A 541 -6.21 -10.81 -58.02
N TYR A 542 -5.44 -11.07 -59.07
CA TYR A 542 -5.16 -12.42 -59.55
C TYR A 542 -3.77 -12.81 -59.08
N ALA A 543 -3.71 -13.83 -58.21
CA ALA A 543 -2.47 -14.29 -57.61
C ALA A 543 -2.27 -15.80 -57.86
N GLU A 544 -1.06 -16.17 -58.23
CA GLU A 544 -0.57 -17.53 -58.31
C GLU A 544 0.81 -17.61 -57.62
N ARG A 545 1.37 -18.83 -57.47
CA ARG A 545 2.64 -19.00 -56.74
C ARG A 545 3.79 -18.29 -57.48
N GLY A 546 4.18 -17.12 -56.98
CA GLY A 546 5.28 -16.30 -57.52
C GLY A 546 4.87 -15.19 -58.49
N ALA A 547 3.57 -15.00 -58.76
CA ALA A 547 3.08 -13.90 -59.60
C ALA A 547 1.78 -13.30 -59.04
N ILE A 548 1.71 -11.97 -59.03
CA ILE A 548 0.53 -11.21 -58.59
C ILE A 548 0.25 -10.14 -59.64
N THR A 549 -1.00 -10.07 -60.11
CA THR A 549 -1.50 -9.03 -61.01
C THR A 549 -2.72 -8.36 -60.39
N VAL A 550 -2.85 -7.06 -60.58
CA VAL A 550 -3.89 -6.23 -59.95
C VAL A 550 -4.54 -5.36 -61.01
N ASP A 551 -5.86 -5.44 -61.11
CA ASP A 551 -6.67 -4.66 -62.05
C ASP A 551 -7.78 -3.89 -61.32
N PHE A 552 -8.23 -2.78 -61.90
CA PHE A 552 -9.45 -2.11 -61.43
C PHE A 552 -10.69 -2.82 -61.98
N LEU A 553 -11.67 -3.02 -61.10
CA LEU A 553 -13.01 -3.40 -61.55
C LEU A 553 -13.66 -2.19 -62.25
N PRO A 554 -14.41 -2.42 -63.34
CA PRO A 554 -15.25 -1.39 -63.93
C PRO A 554 -16.30 -0.94 -62.90
N ASN A 555 -16.51 0.38 -62.81
CA ASN A 555 -17.44 1.01 -61.87
C ASN A 555 -18.90 0.58 -62.07
#